data_AF-A0A089LX04-F1
#
_entry.id   AF-A0A089LX04-F1
#
_cell.length_a   1.000
_cell.length_b   1.000
_cell.length_c   1.000
_cell.angle_alpha   90.00
_cell.angle_beta   90.00
_cell.angle_gamma   90.00
#
_symmetry.space_group_name_H-M   'P 1'
#
loop_
_entity.id
_entity.type
_entity.pdbx_description
1 polymer ?
#
loop_
_entity_poly.entity_id
_entity_poly.type
_entity_poly.pdbx_seq_one_letter_code
_entity_poly.pdbx_strand_id
1 'polypeptide(L)' 'MNHRFILIEGLPGSGKSTVAQLTAQVLTEQGIGAQLYLEGNLDHPADYDGVACYMNGKFEALKARVPGIAGMLEGLRPGA' A
#
# COMPACT_ATOMS: atom_id res chain seq x y z
N MET A 1 12.59 -8.40 -24.68
CA MET A 1 11.56 -7.42 -24.27
C MET A 1 12.25 -6.35 -23.45
N ASN A 2 12.03 -5.06 -23.75
CA ASN A 2 12.67 -3.97 -23.02
C ASN A 2 11.64 -3.34 -22.07
N HIS A 3 11.68 -3.74 -20.81
CA HIS A 3 10.79 -3.17 -19.80
C HIS A 3 11.40 -1.88 -19.26
N ARG A 4 10.56 -0.86 -19.06
CA ARG A 4 10.96 0.42 -18.47
C ARG A 4 10.24 0.57 -17.14
N PHE A 5 11.01 0.89 -16.11
CA PHE A 5 10.48 1.24 -14.79
C PHE A 5 10.64 2.74 -14.59
N ILE A 6 9.56 3.40 -14.19
CA ILE A 6 9.52 4.84 -13.91
C ILE A 6 9.14 4.98 -12.44
N LEU A 7 10.02 5.60 -11.66
CA LEU A 7 9.80 5.88 -10.24
C LEU A 7 9.68 7.39 -10.04
N ILE A 8 8.65 7.81 -9.30
CA ILE A 8 8.35 9.22 -9.03
C ILE A 8 8.50 9.47 -7.54
N GLU A 9 9.59 10.13 -7.15
CA GLU A 9 9.97 10.42 -5.77
C GLU A 9 9.79 11.90 -5.42
N GLY A 10 9.67 12.19 -4.13
CA GLY A 10 9.51 13.57 -3.64
C GLY A 10 8.84 13.71 -2.27
N LEU A 11 8.89 14.91 -1.71
CA LEU A 11 8.35 15.19 -0.38
C LEU A 11 6.82 14.93 -0.29
N PRO A 12 6.29 14.66 0.92
CA PRO A 12 4.85 14.61 1.13
C PRO A 12 4.17 15.90 0.65
N GLY A 13 3.06 15.77 -0.07
CA GLY A 13 2.33 16.92 -0.64
C GLY A 13 2.93 17.53 -1.90
N SER A 14 4.04 17.01 -2.46
CA SER A 14 4.66 17.57 -3.68
C SER A 14 3.94 17.23 -5.00
N GLY A 15 2.78 16.56 -4.94
CA GLY A 15 2.00 16.18 -6.13
C GLY A 15 2.46 14.90 -6.85
N LYS A 16 3.25 14.03 -6.19
CA LYS A 16 3.75 12.77 -6.78
C LYS A 16 2.66 11.92 -7.44
N SER A 17 1.59 11.63 -6.70
CA SER A 17 0.49 10.78 -7.19
C SER A 17 -0.20 11.41 -8.40
N THR A 18 -0.32 12.74 -8.43
CA THR A 18 -0.84 13.49 -9.59
C THR A 18 0.08 13.33 -10.80
N VAL A 19 1.39 13.50 -10.63
CA VAL A 19 2.37 13.31 -11.72
C VAL A 19 2.39 11.87 -12.21
N ALA A 20 2.28 10.89 -11.31
CA ALA A 20 2.23 9.47 -11.67
C ALA A 20 1.01 9.12 -12.53
N GLN A 21 -0.17 9.62 -12.16
CA GLN A 21 -1.40 9.45 -12.93
C GLN A 21 -1.31 10.12 -14.31
N LEU A 22 -0.84 11.38 -14.36
CA LEU A 22 -0.67 12.11 -15.63
C LEU A 22 0.34 11.41 -16.56
N THR A 23 1.45 10.89 -16.01
CA THR A 23 2.44 10.14 -16.77
C THR A 23 1.84 8.89 -17.40
N ALA A 24 1.07 8.11 -16.62
CA ALA A 24 0.38 6.93 -17.12
C ALA A 24 -0.65 7.27 -18.21
N GLN A 25 -1.39 8.37 -18.05
CA GLN A 25 -2.33 8.87 -19.04
C GLN A 25 -1.62 9.23 -20.36
N VAL A 26 -0.56 10.03 -20.32
CA VAL A 26 0.20 10.44 -21.52
C VAL A 26 0.77 9.23 -22.25
N LEU A 27 1.31 8.24 -21.54
CA LEU A 27 1.80 7.01 -22.16
C LEU A 27 0.67 6.22 -22.84
N THR A 28 -0.48 6.14 -22.20
CA THR A 28 -1.67 5.46 -22.74
C THR A 28 -2.18 6.17 -24.00
N GLU A 29 -2.24 7.50 -23.99
CA GLU A 29 -2.64 8.32 -25.16
C GLU A 29 -1.68 8.15 -26.35
N GLN A 30 -0.41 7.84 -26.08
CA GLN A 30 0.59 7.50 -27.09
C GLN A 30 0.55 6.03 -27.55
N GLY A 31 -0.41 5.23 -27.06
CA GLY A 31 -0.53 3.81 -27.38
C GLY A 31 0.51 2.92 -26.69
N ILE A 32 1.18 3.43 -25.65
CA ILE A 32 2.15 2.67 -24.87
C ILE A 32 1.42 2.08 -23.65
N GLY A 33 1.32 0.76 -23.59
CA GLY A 33 0.79 0.07 -22.43
C GLY A 33 1.64 0.35 -21.18
N ALA A 34 1.03 0.94 -20.16
CA ALA A 34 1.66 1.27 -18.89
C ALA A 34 0.81 0.77 -17.72
N GLN A 35 1.46 0.24 -16.69
CA GLN A 35 0.81 -0.14 -15.42
C GLN A 35 1.21 0.87 -14.35
N LEU A 36 0.23 1.44 -13.68
CA LEU A 36 0.42 2.42 -12.60
C LEU A 36 0.28 1.72 -11.25
N TYR A 37 1.25 1.95 -10.37
CA TYR A 37 1.23 1.53 -8.97
C TYR A 37 1.42 2.77 -8.09
N LEU A 38 0.57 2.91 -7.07
CA LEU A 38 0.57 4.04 -6.12
C LEU A 38 0.76 3.49 -4.70
N GLU A 39 1.36 4.28 -3.82
CA GLU A 39 1.45 4.00 -2.37
C GLU A 39 0.05 3.87 -1.73
N GLY A 40 -0.07 2.98 -0.74
CA GLY A 40 -1.32 2.55 -0.12
C GLY A 40 -2.04 1.39 -0.84
N ASN A 41 -1.42 0.75 -1.84
CA ASN A 41 -2.01 -0.38 -2.56
C ASN A 41 -1.53 -1.72 -2.00
N LEU A 42 -2.38 -2.41 -1.25
CA LEU A 42 -2.06 -3.71 -0.64
C LEU A 42 -1.80 -4.86 -1.63
N ASP A 43 -2.22 -4.70 -2.90
CA ASP A 43 -1.89 -5.64 -3.98
C ASP A 43 -0.48 -5.42 -4.54
N HIS A 44 0.21 -4.35 -4.10
CA HIS A 44 1.58 -4.08 -4.47
C HIS A 44 2.56 -4.81 -3.53
N PRO A 45 3.44 -5.70 -4.05
CA PRO A 45 4.30 -6.56 -3.23
C PRO A 45 5.40 -5.82 -2.46
N ALA A 46 5.54 -4.50 -2.63
CA ALA A 46 6.47 -3.68 -1.86
C ALA A 46 5.76 -2.67 -0.94
N ASP A 47 4.43 -2.67 -0.91
CA ASP A 47 3.62 -1.70 -0.17
C ASP A 47 2.88 -2.37 0.98
N TYR A 48 3.67 -2.90 1.91
CA TYR A 48 3.19 -3.52 3.15
C TYR A 48 3.27 -2.57 4.35
N ASP A 49 3.44 -1.27 4.10
CA ASP A 49 3.49 -0.29 5.18
C ASP A 49 2.15 -0.26 5.92
N GLY A 50 2.20 -0.52 7.23
CA GLY A 50 1.00 -0.61 8.07
C GLY A 50 0.26 -1.96 8.02
N VAL A 51 0.77 -2.98 7.32
CA VAL A 51 0.15 -4.31 7.29
C VAL A 51 0.69 -5.17 8.42
N ALA A 52 -0.19 -5.58 9.33
CA ALA A 52 0.18 -6.53 10.38
C ALA A 52 0.08 -7.98 9.87
N CYS A 53 1.22 -8.64 9.68
CA CYS A 53 1.26 -10.05 9.28
C CYS A 53 1.05 -10.98 10.49
N TYR A 54 -0.20 -11.38 10.74
CA TYR A 54 -0.53 -12.40 11.74
C TYR A 54 -1.02 -13.69 11.07
N MET A 55 -0.48 -14.82 11.52
CA MET A 55 -1.10 -16.12 11.28
C MET A 55 -2.39 -16.25 12.10
N ASN A 56 -3.35 -17.00 11.57
CA ASN A 56 -4.58 -17.34 12.31
C ASN A 56 -4.24 -17.84 13.72
N GLY A 57 -4.89 -17.26 14.73
CA GLY A 57 -4.67 -17.55 16.15
C GLY A 57 -3.59 -16.72 16.86
N LYS A 58 -2.65 -16.07 16.15
CA LYS A 58 -1.63 -15.21 16.80
C LYS A 58 -2.18 -13.89 17.32
N PHE A 59 -3.26 -13.38 16.71
CA PHE A 59 -3.95 -12.19 17.22
C PHE A 59 -4.61 -12.45 18.58
N GLU A 60 -5.23 -13.63 18.76
CA GLU A 60 -5.79 -14.05 20.05
C GLU A 60 -4.69 -14.20 21.12
N ALA A 61 -3.56 -14.80 20.76
CA ALA A 61 -2.41 -14.89 21.66
C ALA A 61 -1.84 -13.52 22.05
N LEU A 62 -1.84 -12.54 21.14
CA LEU A 62 -1.44 -11.17 21.43
C LEU A 62 -2.39 -10.53 22.45
N LYS A 63 -3.71 -10.62 22.24
CA LYS A 63 -4.72 -10.10 23.19
C LYS A 63 -4.55 -10.71 24.59
N ALA A 64 -4.33 -12.02 24.67
CA ALA A 64 -4.09 -12.71 25.93
C ALA A 64 -2.83 -12.23 26.66
N ARG A 65 -1.78 -11.85 25.92
CA ARG A 65 -0.52 -11.35 26.50
C ARG A 65 -0.60 -9.91 26.98
N VAL A 66 -1.46 -9.08 26.40
CA VAL A 66 -1.60 -7.65 26.72
C VAL A 66 -3.08 -7.25 26.94
N PRO A 67 -3.73 -7.79 27.99
CA PRO A 67 -5.18 -7.63 28.19
C PRO A 67 -5.60 -6.16 28.34
N GLY A 68 -4.73 -5.29 28.88
CA GLY A 68 -5.01 -3.86 29.07
C GLY A 68 -5.22 -3.05 27.79
N ILE A 69 -4.78 -3.56 26.63
CA ILE A 69 -4.98 -2.92 25.32
C ILE A 69 -5.81 -3.75 24.35
N ALA A 70 -6.39 -4.88 24.79
CA ALA A 70 -7.12 -5.81 23.92
C ALA A 70 -8.28 -5.12 23.17
N GLY A 71 -9.00 -4.20 23.83
CA GLY A 71 -10.07 -3.43 23.19
C GLY A 71 -9.57 -2.47 22.10
N MET A 72 -8.37 -1.91 22.25
CA MET A 72 -7.75 -1.08 21.20
C MET A 72 -7.32 -1.94 20.01
N LEU A 73 -6.81 -3.15 20.26
CA LEU A 73 -6.39 -4.07 19.20
C LEU A 73 -7.56 -4.51 18.32
N GLU A 74 -8.75 -4.75 18.88
CA GLU A 74 -9.96 -5.07 18.10
C GLU A 74 -10.39 -3.91 17.19
N GLY A 75 -10.24 -2.67 17.63
CA GLY A 75 -10.52 -1.49 16.81
C GLY A 75 -9.54 -1.28 15.64
N LEU A 76 -8.42 -2.01 15.64
CA LEU A 76 -7.42 -1.99 14.56
C LEU A 76 -7.60 -3.16 13.58
N ARG A 77 -8.61 -4.00 13.77
CA ARG A 77 -8.86 -5.16 12.92
C ARG A 77 -9.35 -4.69 11.54
N PRO A 78 -8.71 -5.11 10.43
CA PRO A 78 -9.20 -4.77 9.10
C PRO A 78 -10.62 -5.33 8.88
N GLY A 79 -11.58 -4.46 8.57
CA GLY A 79 -12.97 -4.84 8.27
C GLY A 79 -13.94 -4.85 9.46
N ALA A 80 -13.60 -4.21 10.59
CA ALA A 80 -14.55 -3.85 11.64
C ALA A 80 -15.27 -2.52 11.36
#